data_AF-A0A839Q1U4-F1
#
_entry.id   AF-A0A839Q1U4-F1
#
_cell.length_a   1.000
_cell.length_b   1.000
_cell.length_c   1.000
_cell.angle_alpha   90.00
_cell.angle_beta   90.00
_cell.angle_gamma   90.00
#
_symmetry.space_group_name_H-M   'P 1'
#
loop_
_entity.id
_entity.type
_entity.pdbx_description
1 polymer ?
#
loop_
_entity_poly.entity_id
_entity_poly.type
_entity_poly.pdbx_seq_one_letter_code
_entity_poly.pdbx_strand_id
1 'polypeptide(L)'
;MKLSSTESRYGPASFGAALANIVLIEFTMWVFTPWWLLAVYMLPLLLVNLVLAVLLERRGGIPGQIGRGMLIGLLSVPAALVLFLPGFMLALGLNLV
;
A
#
# COMPACT_ATOMS: atom_id res chain seq x y z
N MET A 1 22.33 3.34 -35.00
CA MET A 1 21.74 4.27 -34.02
C MET A 1 20.97 3.43 -33.00
N LYS A 2 21.53 3.15 -31.82
CA LYS A 2 20.86 2.37 -30.76
C LYS A 2 19.70 3.21 -30.24
N LEU A 3 18.47 2.82 -30.55
CA LEU A 3 17.28 3.39 -29.94
C LEU A 3 17.44 3.26 -28.43
N SER A 4 17.49 4.40 -27.74
CA SER A 4 17.54 4.46 -26.28
C SER A 4 16.37 3.65 -25.75
N SER A 5 16.66 2.58 -25.02
CA SER A 5 15.65 1.87 -24.24
C SER A 5 15.05 2.87 -23.27
N THR A 6 13.87 3.40 -23.58
CA THR A 6 13.02 4.03 -22.59
C THR A 6 12.75 2.95 -21.55
N GLU A 7 13.52 2.91 -20.47
CA GLU A 7 13.19 2.06 -19.33
C GLU A 7 11.75 2.44 -18.95
N SER A 8 10.82 1.51 -19.16
CA SER A 8 9.42 1.77 -18.89
C SER A 8 9.27 2.22 -17.45
N ARG A 9 8.70 3.42 -17.24
CA ARG A 9 8.58 4.04 -15.91
C ARG A 9 7.78 3.16 -14.94
N TYR A 10 6.86 2.36 -15.49
CA TYR A 10 6.08 1.33 -14.80
C TYR A 10 6.30 -0.02 -15.49
N GLY A 11 6.28 -1.11 -14.74
CA GLY A 11 6.53 -2.44 -15.29
C GLY A 11 6.07 -3.56 -14.35
N PRO A 12 6.39 -4.82 -14.69
CA PRO A 12 6.03 -5.97 -13.87
C PRO A 12 6.51 -5.86 -12.43
N ALA A 13 7.68 -5.25 -12.22
CA ALA A 13 8.24 -5.00 -10.89
C ALA A 13 7.39 -4.02 -10.07
N SER A 14 6.82 -2.97 -10.68
CA SER A 14 5.92 -2.06 -9.95
C SER A 14 4.61 -2.74 -9.57
N PHE A 15 4.07 -3.61 -10.44
CA PHE A 15 2.86 -4.37 -10.13
C PHE A 15 3.10 -5.37 -9.00
N GLY A 16 4.17 -6.17 -9.09
CA GLY A 16 4.55 -7.12 -8.06
C GLY A 16 4.81 -6.44 -6.71
N ALA A 17 5.50 -5.29 -6.73
CA ALA A 17 5.74 -4.50 -5.52
C ALA A 17 4.45 -3.95 -4.92
N ALA A 18 3.51 -3.46 -5.75
CA ALA A 18 2.21 -3.00 -5.27
C ALA A 18 1.45 -4.14 -4.60
N LEU A 19 1.33 -5.29 -5.26
CA LEU A 19 0.62 -6.45 -4.73
C LEU A 19 1.23 -6.96 -3.42
N ALA A 20 2.56 -7.13 -3.38
CA ALA A 20 3.25 -7.56 -2.18
C ALA A 20 3.06 -6.56 -1.02
N ASN A 21 3.13 -5.26 -1.33
CA ASN A 21 2.95 -4.21 -0.34
C ASN A 21 1.51 -4.19 0.22
N ILE A 22 0.50 -4.35 -0.63
CA ILE A 22 -0.90 -4.45 -0.22
C ILE A 22 -1.09 -5.66 0.68
N VAL A 23 -0.66 -6.84 0.24
CA VAL A 23 -0.82 -8.08 1.01
C VAL A 23 -0.13 -7.96 2.37
N LEU A 24 1.11 -7.48 2.40
CA LEU A 24 1.86 -7.37 3.66
C LEU A 24 1.19 -6.39 4.62
N ILE A 25 0.84 -5.19 4.17
CA ILE A 25 0.29 -4.15 5.06
C ILE A 25 -1.13 -4.49 5.49
N GLU A 26 -2.02 -4.86 4.56
CA GLU A 26 -3.41 -5.21 4.89
C GLU A 26 -3.45 -6.45 5.79
N PHE A 27 -2.68 -7.50 5.48
CA PHE A 27 -2.66 -8.70 6.32
C PHE A 27 -2.11 -8.39 7.71
N THR A 28 -1.02 -7.64 7.81
CA THR A 28 -0.46 -7.24 9.12
C THR A 28 -1.46 -6.38 9.90
N MET A 29 -2.12 -5.44 9.23
CA MET A 29 -3.11 -4.55 9.81
C MET A 29 -4.29 -5.33 10.39
N TRP A 30 -4.93 -6.19 9.59
CA TRP A 30 -6.16 -6.88 10.00
C TRP A 30 -5.92 -8.04 10.96
N VAL A 31 -4.80 -8.77 10.85
CA VAL A 31 -4.56 -9.97 11.68
C VAL A 31 -3.92 -9.64 13.02
N PHE A 32 -2.97 -8.69 13.05
CA PHE A 32 -2.16 -8.46 14.25
C PHE A 32 -2.55 -7.22 15.03
N THR A 33 -3.33 -6.30 14.44
CA THR A 33 -3.65 -5.03 15.11
C THR A 33 -5.04 -5.08 15.71
N PRO A 34 -5.18 -4.91 17.05
CA PRO A 34 -6.48 -4.72 17.66
C PRO A 34 -7.19 -3.49 17.05
N TRP A 35 -8.49 -3.61 16.80
CA TRP A 35 -9.29 -2.58 16.12
C TRP A 35 -9.20 -1.19 16.75
N TRP A 36 -9.07 -1.10 18.08
CA TRP A 36 -8.91 0.16 18.82
C TRP A 36 -7.50 0.77 18.74
N LEU A 37 -6.51 0.01 18.28
CA LEU A 37 -5.10 0.40 18.16
C LEU A 37 -4.66 0.68 16.71
N LEU A 38 -5.56 0.46 15.75
CA LEU A 38 -5.28 0.61 14.32
C LEU A 38 -4.62 1.96 14.01
N ALA A 39 -5.20 3.08 14.45
CA ALA A 39 -4.64 4.40 14.14
C ALA A 39 -3.22 4.60 14.70
N VAL A 40 -2.92 4.06 15.88
CA VAL A 40 -1.65 4.27 16.58
C VAL A 40 -0.52 3.45 15.97
N TYR A 41 -0.78 2.22 15.54
CA TYR A 41 0.25 1.35 14.94
C TYR A 41 0.33 1.46 13.42
N MET A 42 -0.77 1.77 12.75
CA MET A 42 -0.81 1.90 11.29
C MET A 42 -0.03 3.15 10.84
N LEU A 43 -0.18 4.27 11.55
CA LEU A 43 0.45 5.53 11.14
C LEU A 43 1.99 5.42 11.09
N PRO A 44 2.71 4.91 12.11
CA PRO A 44 4.15 4.69 12.03
C PRO A 44 4.55 3.72 10.91
N LEU A 45 3.81 2.62 10.74
CA LEU A 45 4.11 1.61 9.72
C LEU A 45 4.00 2.21 8.30
N LEU A 46 2.93 2.97 8.04
CA LEU A 46 2.72 3.66 6.78
C LEU A 46 3.79 4.71 6.51
N LEU A 47 4.22 5.45 7.53
CA LEU A 47 5.29 6.45 7.38
C LEU A 47 6.62 5.79 7.02
N VAL A 48 6.99 4.70 7.71
CA VAL A 48 8.21 3.93 7.38
C VAL A 48 8.12 3.43 5.93
N ASN A 49 6.98 2.86 5.55
CA ASN A 49 6.81 2.34 4.20
C ASN A 49 6.82 3.44 3.14
N LEU A 50 6.23 4.60 3.42
CA LEU A 50 6.27 5.76 2.54
C LEU A 50 7.70 6.26 2.33
N VAL A 51 8.51 6.34 3.40
CA VAL A 51 9.92 6.73 3.31
C VAL A 51 10.70 5.73 2.43
N LEU A 52 10.50 4.42 2.64
CA LEU A 52 11.12 3.39 1.80
C LEU A 52 10.70 3.51 0.34
N ALA A 53 9.41 3.68 0.08
CA ALA A 53 8.86 3.80 -1.26
C ALA A 53 9.43 5.01 -2.02
N VAL A 54 9.51 6.18 -1.36
CA VAL A 54 10.10 7.40 -1.93
C VAL A 54 11.61 7.23 -2.14
N LEU A 55 12.32 6.59 -1.21
CA LEU A 55 13.76 6.33 -1.36
C LEU A 55 14.05 5.41 -2.55
N LEU A 56 13.20 4.40 -2.77
CA LEU A 56 13.30 3.50 -3.91
C LEU A 56 12.90 4.19 -5.22
N GLU A 57 11.83 4.99 -5.21
CA GLU A 57 11.36 5.72 -6.41
C GLU A 57 12.43 6.66 -6.96
N ARG A 58 13.22 7.30 -6.09
CA ARG A 58 14.31 8.19 -6.48
C ARG A 58 15.46 7.48 -7.21
N ARG A 59 15.49 6.14 -7.19
CA ARG A 59 16.48 5.33 -7.92
C ARG A 59 15.99 5.07 -9.35
N GLY A 60 16.93 5.01 -10.30
CA GLY A 60 16.64 4.59 -11.68
C GLY A 60 16.39 3.09 -11.81
N GLY A 61 15.83 2.65 -12.93
CA GLY A 61 15.58 1.24 -13.24
C GLY A 61 14.57 0.52 -12.35
N ILE A 62 14.81 -0.77 -12.13
CA ILE A 62 13.95 -1.68 -11.35
C ILE A 62 13.62 -1.16 -9.94
N PRO A 63 14.57 -0.67 -9.10
CA PRO A 63 14.22 -0.18 -7.77
C PRO A 63 13.27 1.04 -7.83
N GLY A 64 13.40 1.89 -8.85
CA GLY A 64 12.46 2.98 -9.10
C GLY A 64 11.05 2.50 -9.41
N GLN A 65 10.92 1.41 -10.18
CA GLN A 65 9.62 0.77 -10.43
C GLN A 65 9.03 0.18 -9.14
N ILE A 66 9.84 -0.47 -8.31
CA ILE A 66 9.40 -1.03 -7.02
C ILE A 66 8.87 0.09 -6.11
N GLY A 67 9.61 1.20 -5.97
CA GLY A 67 9.19 2.33 -5.15
C GLY A 67 7.83 2.90 -5.60
N ARG A 68 7.62 3.05 -6.90
CA ARG A 68 6.31 3.46 -7.46
C ARG A 68 5.21 2.45 -7.18
N GLY A 69 5.52 1.16 -7.27
CA GLY A 69 4.60 0.09 -6.90
C GLY A 69 4.19 0.16 -5.43
N MET A 70 5.15 0.38 -4.53
CA MET A 70 4.88 0.56 -3.10
C MET A 70 4.00 1.78 -2.83
N LEU A 71 4.22 2.91 -3.52
CA LEU A 71 3.35 4.09 -3.40
C LEU A 71 1.92 3.81 -3.83
N ILE A 72 1.72 3.08 -4.95
CA ILE A 72 0.39 2.63 -5.38
C ILE A 72 -0.22 1.71 -4.31
N GLY A 73 0.56 0.77 -3.79
CA GLY A 73 0.12 -0.11 -2.71
C GLY A 73 -0.24 0.67 -1.44
N LEU A 74 0.39 1.80 -1.15
CA LEU A 74 0.08 2.63 0.02
C LEU A 74 -1.33 3.22 -0.04
N LEU A 75 -1.87 3.44 -1.25
CA LEU A 75 -3.23 3.92 -1.46
C LEU A 75 -4.29 2.87 -1.13
N SER A 76 -3.93 1.59 -1.07
CA SER A 76 -4.87 0.52 -0.72
C SER A 76 -5.43 0.70 0.68
N VAL A 77 -4.62 1.13 1.63
CA VAL A 77 -5.02 1.22 3.04
C VAL A 77 -6.10 2.27 3.29
N PRO A 78 -5.97 3.54 2.84
CA PRO A 78 -7.07 4.48 2.94
C PRO A 78 -8.29 4.03 2.10
N ALA A 79 -8.09 3.38 0.95
CA ALA A 79 -9.19 2.86 0.15
C ALA A 79 -9.96 1.75 0.88
N ALA A 80 -9.26 0.83 1.54
CA ALA A 80 -9.85 -0.24 2.35
C ALA A 80 -10.67 0.34 3.50
N LEU A 81 -10.15 1.35 4.20
CA LEU A 81 -10.90 2.04 5.24
C LEU A 81 -12.17 2.73 4.70
N VAL A 82 -12.06 3.45 3.59
CA VAL A 82 -13.20 4.14 2.95
C VAL A 82 -14.28 3.15 2.53
N LEU A 83 -13.92 1.96 2.05
CA LEU A 83 -14.87 0.93 1.64
C LEU A 83 -15.44 0.14 2.82
N PHE A 84 -14.61 -0.18 3.81
CA PHE A 84 -14.99 -1.06 4.91
C PHE A 84 -15.76 -0.34 6.02
N LEU A 85 -15.34 0.87 6.43
CA LEU A 85 -15.96 1.61 7.53
C LEU A 85 -17.46 1.85 7.32
N PRO A 86 -17.94 2.31 6.15
CA PRO A 86 -19.37 2.52 5.94
C PRO A 86 -20.17 1.22 6.02
N GLY A 87 -19.67 0.14 5.42
CA GLY A 87 -20.32 -1.18 5.48
C GLY A 87 -20.38 -1.71 6.92
N PHE A 88 -19.31 -1.54 7.68
CA PHE A 88 -19.26 -1.92 9.08
C PHE A 88 -20.23 -1.11 9.95
N MET A 89 -20.30 0.21 9.74
CA MET A 89 -21.26 1.08 10.45
C MET A 89 -22.71 0.70 10.14
N LEU A 90 -23.01 0.35 8.89
CA LEU A 90 -24.34 -0.15 8.50
C LEU A 90 -24.67 -1.47 9.21
N ALA A 91 -23.72 -2.40 9.26
CA ALA A 91 -23.92 -3.68 9.95
C ALA A 91 -24.19 -3.50 11.46
N LEU A 92 -23.44 -2.61 12.12
CA LEU A 92 -23.68 -2.23 13.53
C LEU A 92 -25.06 -1.62 13.72
N GLY A 93 -25.47 -0.70 12.85
CA GLY A 93 -26.80 -0.07 12.91
C GLY A 93 -27.96 -1.07 12.73
N LEU A 94 -27.71 -2.17 12.02
CA LEU A 94 -28.67 -3.25 11.77
C LEU A 94 -28.59 -4.40 12.79
N ASN A 95 -27.73 -4.32 13.81
CA ASN A 95 -27.52 -5.39 14.79
C ASN A 95 -27.06 -6.74 14.16
N LEU A 96 -26.31 -6.66 13.06
CA LEU A 96 -25.75 -7.85 12.38
C LEU A 96 -24.42 -8.31 12.98
N VAL A 97 -23.81 -7.48 13.83
CA VAL A 97 -22.56 -7.67 14.57
C VAL A 97 -22.72 -7.02 15.93
#